data_AF-A0A3B0ULI4-F1
#
_entry.id   AF-A0A3B0ULI4-F1
#
_cell.length_a   1.000
_cell.length_b   1.000
_cell.length_c   1.000
_cell.angle_alpha   90.00
_cell.angle_beta   90.00
_cell.angle_gamma   90.00
#
_symmetry.space_group_name_H-M   'P 1'
#
loop_
_entity.id
_entity.type
_entity.pdbx_description
1 polymer ?
#
loop_
_entity_poly.entity_id
_entity_poly.type
_entity_poly.pdbx_seq_one_letter_code
_entity_poly.pdbx_strand_id
1 'polypeptide(L)' 'AAAANNFNILWAIPVHLVVAFGLVRKNPKRWINWYLALLIPYSILLLLFWKTFPQDLNEGFIPIVLLIVVRSIAIILRK' A
#
# COMPACT_ATOMS: atom_id res chain seq x y z
N ALA A 1 -11.09 -23.87 1.23
CA ALA A 1 -11.42 -22.58 0.60
C ALA A 1 -10.24 -22.14 -0.27
N ALA A 2 -10.44 -21.94 -1.57
CA ALA A 2 -9.36 -21.69 -2.55
C ALA A 2 -8.55 -20.39 -2.30
N ALA A 3 -9.08 -19.45 -1.49
CA ALA A 3 -8.43 -18.18 -1.17
C ALA A 3 -7.62 -18.17 0.14
N ALA A 4 -7.50 -19.30 0.84
CA ALA A 4 -6.85 -19.35 2.16
C ALA A 4 -5.37 -18.90 2.10
N ASN A 5 -4.69 -19.14 0.98
CA ASN A 5 -3.28 -18.79 0.76
C ASN A 5 -3.10 -17.86 -0.45
N ASN A 6 -3.76 -16.70 -0.47
CA ASN A 6 -3.59 -15.70 -1.52
C ASN A 6 -2.71 -14.52 -1.03
N PHE A 7 -1.44 -14.53 -1.43
CA PHE A 7 -0.48 -13.49 -1.07
C PHE A 7 -0.74 -12.13 -1.76
N ASN A 8 -1.70 -12.03 -2.68
CA ASN A 8 -2.08 -10.73 -3.28
C ASN A 8 -2.62 -9.74 -2.23
N ILE A 9 -3.11 -10.22 -1.09
CA ILE A 9 -3.58 -9.37 0.02
C ILE A 9 -2.45 -8.47 0.56
N LEU A 10 -1.18 -8.86 0.39
CA LEU A 10 -0.04 -8.08 0.84
C LEU A 10 0.04 -6.71 0.17
N TRP A 11 -0.18 -6.63 -1.14
CA TRP A 11 -0.20 -5.35 -1.85
C TRP A 11 -1.62 -4.78 -2.01
N ALA A 12 -2.65 -5.64 -2.05
CA ALA A 12 -4.04 -5.25 -2.21
C ALA A 12 -4.76 -5.09 -0.85
N ILE A 13 -4.18 -4.33 0.07
CA ILE A 13 -4.72 -4.19 1.43
C ILE A 13 -6.07 -3.46 1.36
N PRO A 14 -7.19 -4.03 1.87
CA PRO A 14 -8.52 -3.40 1.80
C PRO A 14 -8.59 -2.02 2.46
N VAL A 15 -7.72 -1.76 3.43
CA VAL A 15 -7.61 -0.48 4.14
C VAL A 15 -7.23 0.66 3.18
N HIS A 16 -6.53 0.38 2.07
CA HIS A 16 -6.26 1.39 1.03
C HIS A 16 -7.55 2.07 0.55
N LEU A 17 -8.63 1.31 0.42
CA LEU A 17 -9.92 1.82 -0.05
C LEU A 17 -10.53 2.80 0.96
N VAL A 18 -10.52 2.45 2.25
CA VAL A 18 -11.02 3.32 3.33
C VAL A 18 -10.20 4.61 3.41
N VAL A 19 -8.87 4.48 3.26
CA VAL A 19 -7.92 5.60 3.29
C VAL A 19 -8.10 6.51 2.07
N ALA A 20 -8.35 5.95 0.89
CA ALA A 20 -8.62 6.71 -0.33
C ALA A 20 -9.84 7.64 -0.15
N PHE A 21 -10.95 7.13 0.40
CA PHE A 21 -12.11 7.98 0.73
C PHE A 21 -11.82 9.01 1.83
N GLY A 22 -10.98 8.66 2.80
CA GLY A 22 -10.54 9.57 3.85
C GLY A 22 -9.70 10.75 3.33
N LEU A 23 -8.88 10.51 2.30
CA LEU A 23 -8.00 11.51 1.67
C LEU A 23 -8.75 12.54 0.82
N VAL A 24 -9.93 12.20 0.29
CA VAL A 24 -10.77 13.14 -0.49
C VAL A 24 -11.45 14.19 0.40
N ARG A 25 -11.50 13.97 1.72
CA ARG A 25 -12.12 14.92 2.67
C ARG A 25 -11.25 16.17 2.83
N LYS A 26 -11.89 17.33 2.98
CA LYS A 26 -11.23 18.63 3.23
C LYS A 26 -10.26 18.59 4.42
N ASN A 27 -10.62 17.87 5.48
CA ASN A 27 -9.82 17.70 6.70
C ASN A 27 -9.63 16.19 6.97
N PRO A 28 -8.62 15.55 6.36
CA PRO A 28 -8.35 14.13 6.60
C PRO A 28 -7.93 13.89 8.05
N LYS A 29 -8.50 12.85 8.67
CA LYS A 29 -8.24 12.48 10.07
C LYS A 29 -6.75 12.17 10.29
N ARG A 30 -6.21 12.48 11.48
CA ARG A 30 -4.78 12.28 11.82
C ARG A 30 -4.28 10.84 11.61
N TRP A 31 -5.12 9.83 11.84
CA TRP A 31 -4.75 8.42 11.64
C TRP A 31 -4.41 8.08 10.18
N ILE A 32 -4.95 8.83 9.22
CA ILE A 32 -4.63 8.65 7.79
C ILE A 32 -3.14 8.94 7.55
N ASN A 33 -2.58 9.96 8.21
CA ASN A 33 -1.16 10.28 8.09
C ASN A 33 -0.30 9.15 8.68
N TRP A 34 -0.68 8.63 9.85
CA TRP A 34 0.03 7.51 10.46
C TRP A 34 -0.01 6.27 9.57
N TYR A 35 -1.17 6.00 8.97
CA TYR A 35 -1.33 4.91 8.02
C TYR A 35 -0.39 5.07 6.81
N LEU A 36 -0.37 6.25 6.18
CA LEU A 36 0.53 6.52 5.04
C LEU A 36 2.01 6.42 5.44
N ALA A 37 2.37 6.90 6.63
CA ALA A 37 3.74 6.85 7.13
C ALA A 37 4.22 5.40 7.36
N LEU A 38 3.33 4.52 7.83
CA LEU A 38 3.62 3.08 7.98
C LEU A 38 3.56 2.34 6.65
N LEU A 39 2.71 2.79 5.73
CA LEU A 39 2.55 2.16 4.41
C LEU A 39 3.80 2.29 3.54
N ILE A 40 4.55 3.40 3.66
CA ILE A 40 5.78 3.62 2.91
C ILE A 40 6.83 2.53 3.17
N PRO A 41 7.34 2.33 4.41
CA PRO A 41 8.33 1.29 4.67
C PRO A 41 7.78 -0.11 4.41
N TYR A 42 6.50 -0.37 4.70
CA TYR A 42 5.86 -1.64 4.36
C TYR A 42 5.93 -1.95 2.86
N SER A 43 5.56 -0.99 2.02
CA SER A 43 5.54 -1.16 0.56
C SER A 43 6.95 -1.27 -0.02
N ILE A 44 7.93 -0.55 0.56
CA ILE A 44 9.35 -0.69 0.19
C ILE A 44 9.85 -2.10 0.51
N LEU A 45 9.57 -2.60 1.72
CA LEU A 45 9.93 -3.96 2.11
C LEU A 45 9.27 -4.98 1.19
N LEU A 46 7.98 -4.80 0.86
CA LEU A 46 7.27 -5.68 -0.06
C LEU A 46 7.94 -5.75 -1.44
N LEU A 47 8.41 -4.62 -1.96
CA LEU A 47 9.17 -4.57 -3.22
C LEU A 47 10.54 -5.24 -3.11
N LEU A 48 11.27 -5.02 -2.01
CA LEU A 48 12.58 -5.65 -1.78
C LEU A 48 12.48 -7.17 -1.69
N PHE A 49 11.39 -7.67 -1.08
CA PHE A 49 11.15 -9.09 -0.88
C PHE A 49 10.24 -9.72 -1.94
N TRP A 50 9.92 -9.02 -3.04
CA TRP A 50 8.95 -9.46 -4.05
C TRP A 50 9.21 -10.87 -4.58
N LYS A 51 10.48 -11.20 -4.85
CA LYS A 51 10.89 -12.52 -5.37
C LYS A 51 11.09 -13.60 -4.29
N THR A 52 11.00 -13.25 -3.02
CA THR A 52 11.20 -14.20 -1.91
C THR A 52 9.91 -14.88 -1.44
N PHE A 53 8.75 -14.42 -1.92
CA PHE A 53 7.47 -15.02 -1.56
C PHE A 53 7.33 -16.42 -2.16
N PRO A 54 6.67 -17.36 -1.44
CA PRO A 54 6.42 -18.70 -1.94
C PRO A 54 5.40 -18.73 -3.09
N GLN A 55 4.63 -17.65 -3.27
CA GLN A 55 3.71 -17.46 -4.38
C GLN A 55 4.32 -16.48 -5.39
N ASP A 56 4.24 -16.82 -6.68
CA ASP A 56 4.57 -15.90 -7.76
C ASP A 56 3.53 -14.77 -7.82
N LEU A 57 3.95 -13.57 -7.45
CA LEU A 57 3.14 -12.35 -7.50
C LEU A 57 3.35 -11.67 -8.85
N ASN A 58 2.26 -11.36 -9.55
CA ASN A 58 2.32 -10.74 -10.87
C ASN A 58 3.16 -9.46 -10.86
N GLU A 59 4.27 -9.47 -11.60
CA GLU A 59 5.25 -8.37 -11.68
C GLU A 59 4.62 -7.06 -12.20
N GLY A 60 3.49 -7.13 -12.90
CA GLY A 60 2.69 -5.97 -13.31
C GLY A 60 2.15 -5.14 -12.13
N PHE A 61 2.16 -5.66 -10.91
CA PHE A 61 1.82 -4.90 -9.70
C PHE A 61 2.99 -4.15 -9.07
N ILE A 62 4.24 -4.42 -9.48
CA ILE A 62 5.42 -3.68 -8.99
C ILE A 62 5.29 -2.17 -9.24
N PRO A 63 4.92 -1.71 -10.46
CA PRO A 63 4.67 -0.28 -10.70
C PRO A 63 3.55 0.31 -9.83
N ILE A 64 2.53 -0.49 -9.50
CA ILE A 64 1.40 -0.06 -8.66
C ILE A 64 1.85 0.14 -7.21
N VAL A 65 2.62 -0.80 -6.66
CA VAL A 65 3.18 -0.68 -5.30
C VAL A 65 4.18 0.49 -5.22
N LEU A 66 5.00 0.68 -6.25
CA LEU A 66 5.88 1.84 -6.34
C LEU A 66 5.10 3.16 -6.37
N LEU A 67 4.00 3.22 -7.14
CA LEU A 67 3.12 4.38 -7.17
C LEU A 67 2.51 4.68 -5.79
N ILE A 68 2.14 3.65 -5.02
CA ILE A 68 1.65 3.81 -3.64
C ILE A 68 2.72 4.47 -2.76
N VAL A 69 3.99 4.06 -2.86
CA VAL A 69 5.10 4.68 -2.13
C VAL A 69 5.24 6.16 -2.49
N VAL A 70 5.40 6.47 -3.78
CA VAL A 70 5.61 7.85 -4.26
C VAL A 70 4.45 8.75 -3.89
N ARG A 71 3.21 8.27 -4.08
CA ARG A 71 2.01 9.02 -3.74
C ARG A 71 1.91 9.29 -2.24
N SER A 72 2.21 8.30 -1.40
CA SER A 72 2.16 8.45 0.06
C SER A 72 3.17 9.48 0.56
N ILE A 73 4.39 9.45 0.03
CA ILE A 73 5.43 10.45 0.32
C ILE A 73 4.96 11.84 -0.11
N ALA A 74 4.48 11.98 -1.35
CA ALA A 74 4.01 13.27 -1.87
C ALA A 74 2.87 13.87 -1.04
N ILE A 75 1.93 13.04 -0.55
CA ILE A 75 0.83 13.50 0.31
C ILE A 75 1.34 13.97 1.67
N ILE A 76 2.30 13.26 2.27
CA ILE A 76 2.88 13.63 3.57
C ILE A 76 3.67 14.94 3.45
N LEU A 77 4.42 15.15 2.36
CA LEU A 77 5.23 16.35 2.14
C LEU A 77 4.45 17.59 1.70
N ARG A 78 3.27 17.42 1.09
CA ARG A 78 2.40 18.54 0.65
C ARG A 78 1.54 19.14 1.76
N LYS A 79 1.57 18.55 2.95
CA LYS A 79 0.92 19.10 4.14
C LYS A 79 1.83 20.10 4.83
#